data_AF-A0A831YMT8-F1
#
_entry.id   AF-A0A831YMT8-F1
#
_cell.length_a   1.000
_cell.length_b   1.000
_cell.length_c   1.000
_cell.angle_alpha   90.00
_cell.angle_beta   90.00
_cell.angle_gamma   90.00
#
_symmetry.space_group_name_H-M   'P 1'
#
loop_
_entity.id
_entity.type
_entity.pdbx_description
1 polymer ?
#
loop_
_entity_poly.entity_id
_entity_poly.type
_entity_poly.pdbx_seq_one_letter_code
_entity_poly.pdbx_strand_id
1 'polypeptide(L)'
;MADGSTTNFDADLTDAHDARGLGAKLRSFGRVNPRFAPNLARTMLAKRDGSVVEAFNAHSEKVGYEFTSGWASNNIPFVTPVLRDFVAKRGDGAIRYLEIGAYEGRNLAFMDWLIPDRLNVTVIDPWFDEALNPEEKYHAVEPRFHRNMARTSFRSMTARKGFSTYELPKMLAAGEQFDLIYVDGSHTALAVLIDLCFCASLLSVGGMMVLDDYWHDISEIGGPGVKQATDQFHAAFGRYFEITAVYRQVALTKIAEIPR
;
A
#
# COMPACT_ATOMS: atom_id res chain seq x y z
N MET A 1 11.10 -15.38 34.87
CA MET A 1 9.82 -16.04 35.18
C MET A 1 8.72 -15.09 34.72
N ALA A 2 7.90 -15.56 33.77
CA ALA A 2 6.82 -14.89 33.02
C ALA A 2 7.29 -13.68 32.18
N ASP A 3 7.48 -13.75 30.86
CA ASP A 3 6.55 -14.15 29.78
C ASP A 3 5.32 -13.24 29.67
N GLY A 4 5.08 -12.72 28.47
CA GLY A 4 3.99 -11.80 28.17
C GLY A 4 4.15 -11.10 26.83
N SER A 5 4.49 -11.84 25.77
CA SER A 5 4.40 -11.34 24.40
C SER A 5 2.93 -11.34 23.97
N THR A 6 2.21 -10.25 24.20
CA THR A 6 0.88 -10.03 23.63
C THR A 6 0.99 -9.34 22.29
N THR A 7 0.97 -10.12 21.21
CA THR A 7 0.67 -9.62 19.86
C THR A 7 -0.81 -9.23 19.81
N ASN A 8 -1.11 -8.02 20.26
CA ASN A 8 -2.47 -7.50 20.17
C ASN A 8 -2.80 -7.16 18.71
N PHE A 9 -3.92 -7.72 18.26
CA PHE A 9 -4.59 -7.38 17.03
C PHE A 9 -5.43 -6.12 17.30
N ASP A 10 -4.76 -5.00 17.63
CA ASP A 10 -5.41 -3.72 17.86
C ASP A 10 -5.42 -2.96 16.53
N ALA A 11 -6.44 -3.24 15.73
CA ALA A 11 -7.05 -2.20 14.93
C ALA A 11 -7.76 -1.30 15.93
N ASP A 12 -7.11 -0.20 16.32
CA ASP A 12 -7.69 0.78 17.24
C ASP A 12 -8.97 1.36 16.63
N LEU A 13 -10.08 0.80 17.11
CA LEU A 13 -11.41 1.36 17.09
C LEU A 13 -11.47 2.43 18.20
N THR A 14 -11.01 3.63 17.90
CA THR A 14 -11.33 4.84 18.67
C THR A 14 -12.37 5.62 17.86
N ASP A 15 -13.62 5.84 18.21
CA ASP A 15 -14.32 5.84 19.49
C ASP A 15 -15.71 5.22 19.32
N ALA A 16 -16.08 4.27 20.19
CA ALA A 16 -17.43 4.10 20.69
C ALA A 16 -17.40 3.05 21.80
N HIS A 17 -17.63 3.53 23.03
CA HIS A 17 -17.86 2.79 24.26
C HIS A 17 -18.32 1.33 24.09
N ASP A 18 -17.52 0.46 24.71
CA ASP A 18 -17.90 -0.70 25.52
C ASP A 18 -18.56 -1.93 24.85
N ALA A 19 -18.14 -3.10 25.34
CA ALA A 19 -18.71 -4.44 25.12
C ALA A 19 -18.66 -5.06 23.70
N ARG A 20 -17.48 -5.39 23.15
CA ARG A 20 -17.39 -6.31 21.98
C ARG A 20 -16.33 -7.41 22.12
N GLY A 21 -16.59 -8.33 23.06
CA GLY A 21 -15.92 -9.61 23.18
C GLY A 21 -16.15 -10.55 21.97
N LEU A 22 -15.32 -11.60 21.89
CA LEU A 22 -15.27 -12.80 21.03
C LEU A 22 -16.15 -12.89 19.76
N GLY A 23 -17.43 -12.52 19.81
CA GLY A 23 -18.35 -12.46 18.66
C GLY A 23 -17.96 -11.44 17.58
N ALA A 24 -17.28 -10.34 17.92
CA ALA A 24 -16.72 -9.44 16.90
C ALA A 24 -15.55 -10.10 16.14
N LYS A 25 -14.67 -10.81 16.85
CA LYS A 25 -13.58 -11.58 16.26
C LYS A 25 -14.11 -12.70 15.36
N LEU A 26 -15.10 -13.47 15.81
CA LEU A 26 -15.75 -14.52 15.00
C LEU A 26 -16.46 -13.98 13.75
N ARG A 27 -17.12 -12.81 13.83
CA ARG A 27 -17.72 -12.15 12.65
C ARG A 27 -16.68 -11.67 11.63
N SER A 28 -15.49 -11.25 12.08
CA SER A 28 -14.40 -10.87 11.17
C SER A 28 -13.89 -12.06 10.34
N PHE A 29 -13.83 -13.27 10.93
CA PHE A 29 -13.42 -14.48 10.22
C PHE A 29 -14.45 -14.92 9.15
N GLY A 30 -15.75 -14.64 9.35
CA GLY A 30 -16.79 -14.89 8.35
C GLY A 30 -16.72 -13.98 7.11
N ARG A 31 -15.90 -12.92 7.15
CA ARG A 31 -15.68 -11.99 6.02
C ARG A 31 -14.43 -12.32 5.21
N VAL A 32 -13.64 -13.31 5.62
CA VAL A 32 -12.40 -13.66 4.92
C VAL A 32 -12.73 -14.31 3.58
N ASN A 33 -12.18 -13.78 2.49
CA ASN A 33 -12.28 -14.39 1.18
C ASN A 33 -11.55 -15.76 1.21
N PRO A 34 -12.23 -16.88 0.92
CA PRO A 34 -11.60 -18.21 0.99
C PRO A 34 -10.34 -18.35 0.14
N ARG A 35 -10.23 -17.58 -0.96
CA ARG A 35 -9.03 -17.55 -1.81
C ARG A 35 -7.80 -17.00 -1.08
N PHE A 36 -8.01 -16.10 -0.13
CA PHE A 36 -6.95 -15.42 0.63
C PHE A 36 -6.65 -16.10 1.97
N ALA A 37 -7.55 -16.95 2.47
CA ALA A 37 -7.43 -17.58 3.78
C ALA A 37 -6.10 -18.35 4.01
N PRO A 38 -5.57 -19.15 3.04
CA PRO A 38 -4.30 -19.83 3.24
C PRO A 38 -3.11 -18.87 3.41
N ASN A 39 -3.06 -17.82 2.59
CA ASN A 39 -2.01 -16.80 2.65
C ASN A 39 -2.12 -15.92 3.90
N LEU A 40 -3.35 -15.63 4.34
CA LEU A 40 -3.59 -14.95 5.60
C LEU A 40 -3.07 -15.76 6.78
N ALA A 41 -3.40 -17.06 6.85
CA ALA A 41 -2.91 -17.95 7.90
C ALA A 41 -1.38 -18.03 7.91
N ARG A 42 -0.75 -18.18 6.74
CA ARG A 42 0.72 -18.19 6.61
C ARG A 42 1.33 -16.88 7.12
N THR A 43 0.75 -15.73 6.77
CA THR A 43 1.25 -14.42 7.19
C THR A 43 1.07 -14.20 8.69
N MET A 44 -0.04 -14.67 9.27
CA MET A 44 -0.28 -14.58 10.71
C MET A 44 0.72 -15.40 11.54
N LEU A 45 1.23 -16.51 10.99
CA LEU A 45 2.21 -17.38 11.64
C LEU A 45 3.66 -16.91 11.46
N ALA A 46 3.92 -15.95 10.57
CA ALA A 46 5.26 -15.44 10.35
C ALA A 46 5.76 -14.65 11.57
N LYS A 47 7.03 -14.88 11.96
CA LYS A 47 7.68 -14.09 13.01
C LYS A 47 7.80 -12.64 12.57
N ARG A 48 7.51 -11.72 13.49
CA ARG A 48 7.56 -10.28 13.27
C ARG A 48 8.79 -9.71 13.96
N ASP A 49 9.50 -8.87 13.25
CA ASP A 49 10.58 -8.07 13.81
C ASP A 49 10.06 -6.65 13.98
N GLY A 50 9.72 -6.26 15.21
CA GLY A 50 9.27 -4.89 15.51
C GLY A 50 10.39 -3.86 15.42
N SER A 51 11.66 -4.29 15.53
CA SER A 51 12.82 -3.39 15.54
C SER A 51 13.00 -2.67 14.20
N VAL A 52 12.45 -3.20 13.11
CA VAL A 52 12.45 -2.53 11.80
C VAL A 52 11.72 -1.19 11.83
N VAL A 53 10.64 -1.07 12.61
CA VAL A 53 9.87 0.18 12.71
C VAL A 53 10.67 1.21 13.48
N GLU A 54 11.30 0.79 14.58
CA GLU A 54 12.20 1.63 15.37
C GLU A 54 13.39 2.10 14.53
N ALA A 55 13.99 1.20 13.75
CA ALA A 55 15.09 1.53 12.85
C ALA A 55 14.68 2.54 11.76
N PHE A 56 13.51 2.37 11.14
CA PHE A 56 13.00 3.32 10.16
C PHE A 56 12.64 4.67 10.78
N ASN A 57 12.06 4.69 11.98
CA ASN A 57 11.75 5.93 12.69
C ASN A 57 13.03 6.69 13.06
N ALA A 58 14.04 6.00 13.62
CA ALA A 58 15.34 6.59 13.91
C ALA A 58 16.04 7.13 12.65
N HIS A 59 15.93 6.42 11.53
CA HIS A 59 16.40 6.91 10.23
C HIS A 59 15.63 8.17 9.80
N SER A 60 14.30 8.17 9.95
CA SER A 60 13.45 9.29 9.55
C SER A 60 13.76 10.56 10.33
N GLU A 61 13.98 10.44 11.64
CA GLU A 61 14.41 11.55 12.50
C GLU A 61 15.80 12.05 12.10
N LYS A 62 16.75 11.15 11.83
CA LYS A 62 18.11 11.50 11.41
C LYS A 62 18.14 12.26 10.08
N VAL A 63 17.34 11.83 9.10
CA VAL A 63 17.22 12.50 7.79
C VAL A 63 16.41 13.80 7.92
N GLY A 64 15.55 13.89 8.93
CA GLY A 64 14.73 15.06 9.21
C GLY A 64 13.47 15.11 8.36
N TYR A 65 12.86 13.97 8.04
CA TYR A 65 11.56 13.96 7.35
C TYR A 65 10.46 14.63 8.21
N GLU A 66 9.52 15.27 7.53
CA GLU A 66 8.38 15.99 8.12
C GLU A 66 7.10 15.20 7.88
N PHE A 67 6.77 14.32 8.83
CA PHE A 67 5.52 13.55 8.82
C PHE A 67 4.63 13.97 9.99
N THR A 68 3.33 14.09 9.74
CA THR A 68 2.32 14.37 10.77
C THR A 68 1.44 13.18 11.11
N SER A 69 1.54 12.09 10.36
CA SER A 69 0.91 10.81 10.68
C SER A 69 1.91 9.65 10.66
N GLY A 70 1.60 8.62 11.44
CA GLY A 70 2.39 7.39 11.52
C GLY A 70 1.76 6.21 10.78
N TRP A 71 0.70 6.41 9.99
CA TRP A 71 -0.18 5.34 9.48
C TRP A 71 0.60 4.20 8.78
N ALA A 72 1.52 4.54 7.89
CA ALA A 72 2.35 3.55 7.17
C ALA A 72 3.17 2.63 8.10
N SER A 73 3.47 3.03 9.35
CA SER A 73 4.29 2.25 10.29
C SER A 73 3.70 0.88 10.60
N ASN A 74 2.37 0.80 10.63
CA ASN A 74 1.68 -0.40 11.05
C ASN A 74 1.89 -1.57 10.08
N ASN A 75 2.17 -1.26 8.81
CA ASN A 75 2.36 -2.23 7.75
C ASN A 75 3.84 -2.64 7.59
N ILE A 76 4.78 -1.80 8.03
CA ILE A 76 6.23 -2.00 7.87
C ILE A 76 6.67 -3.42 8.29
N PRO A 77 6.33 -3.95 9.49
CA PRO A 77 6.78 -5.29 9.89
C PRO A 77 6.28 -6.41 8.96
N PHE A 78 5.13 -6.21 8.32
CA PHE A 78 4.49 -7.21 7.46
C PHE A 78 5.03 -7.15 6.04
N VAL A 79 5.18 -5.94 5.50
CA VAL A 79 5.57 -5.72 4.11
C VAL A 79 7.09 -5.84 3.91
N THR A 80 7.90 -5.54 4.93
CA THR A 80 9.38 -5.62 4.86
C THR A 80 9.91 -6.96 4.33
N PRO A 81 9.57 -8.13 4.92
CA PRO A 81 10.10 -9.40 4.42
C PRO A 81 9.64 -9.72 2.99
N VAL A 82 8.42 -9.32 2.63
CA VAL A 82 7.86 -9.50 1.27
C VAL A 82 8.62 -8.68 0.25
N LEU A 83 8.86 -7.40 0.55
CA LEU A 83 9.62 -6.48 -0.31
C LEU A 83 11.08 -6.91 -0.44
N ARG A 84 11.73 -7.35 0.66
CA ARG A 84 13.11 -7.86 0.60
C ARG A 84 13.23 -9.07 -0.32
N ASP A 85 12.30 -10.03 -0.22
CA ASP A 85 12.27 -11.20 -1.10
C ASP A 85 12.03 -10.80 -2.57
N PHE A 86 11.10 -9.87 -2.82
CA PHE A 86 10.83 -9.33 -4.15
C PHE A 86 12.07 -8.66 -4.77
N VAL A 87 12.79 -7.83 -4.00
CA VAL A 87 14.00 -7.13 -4.45
C VAL A 87 15.16 -8.09 -4.68
N ALA A 88 15.36 -9.06 -3.77
CA ALA A 88 16.45 -10.03 -3.87
C ALA A 88 16.39 -10.87 -5.16
N LYS A 89 15.18 -11.11 -5.68
CA LYS A 89 14.96 -11.83 -6.94
C LYS A 89 15.25 -10.99 -8.20
N ARG A 90 15.52 -9.69 -8.07
CA ARG A 90 15.60 -8.74 -9.19
C ARG A 90 17.01 -8.19 -9.49
N GLY A 91 18.06 -8.88 -9.04
CA GLY A 91 19.46 -8.45 -9.25
C GLY A 91 19.69 -7.03 -8.70
N ASP A 92 20.61 -6.27 -9.31
CA ASP A 92 20.96 -4.89 -8.91
C ASP A 92 20.31 -3.81 -9.78
N GLY A 93 19.39 -4.19 -10.67
CA GLY A 93 18.71 -3.27 -11.57
C GLY A 93 17.82 -2.25 -10.86
N ALA A 94 17.53 -1.14 -11.55
CA ALA A 94 16.54 -0.19 -11.07
C ALA A 94 15.14 -0.82 -11.06
N ILE A 95 14.32 -0.43 -10.10
CA ILE A 95 12.93 -0.88 -9.94
C ILE A 95 12.04 0.31 -10.29
N ARG A 96 11.18 0.15 -11.30
CA ARG A 96 10.17 1.14 -11.64
C ARG A 96 9.02 1.01 -10.65
N TYR A 97 8.84 2.03 -9.84
CA TYR A 97 7.90 2.02 -8.72
C TYR A 97 6.81 3.07 -8.92
N LEU A 98 5.55 2.66 -8.87
CA LEU A 98 4.39 3.55 -8.85
C LEU A 98 3.72 3.53 -7.48
N GLU A 99 3.48 4.70 -6.89
CA GLU A 99 2.64 4.86 -5.70
C GLU A 99 1.43 5.74 -6.03
N ILE A 100 0.22 5.25 -5.72
CA ILE A 100 -1.04 5.98 -5.82
C ILE A 100 -1.50 6.33 -4.41
N GLY A 101 -1.64 7.63 -4.12
CA GLY A 101 -1.89 8.14 -2.78
C GLY A 101 -0.59 8.17 -1.98
N ALA A 102 0.13 9.29 -2.05
CA ALA A 102 1.43 9.44 -1.39
C ALA A 102 1.37 10.32 -0.14
N TYR A 103 0.36 11.18 -0.02
CA TYR A 103 0.21 12.12 1.10
C TYR A 103 1.51 12.90 1.35
N GLU A 104 2.13 12.79 2.53
CA GLU A 104 3.42 13.42 2.88
C GLU A 104 4.66 12.59 2.43
N GLY A 105 4.46 11.41 1.84
CA GLY A 105 5.50 10.55 1.26
C GLY A 105 6.17 9.60 2.24
N ARG A 106 5.48 9.19 3.32
CA ARG A 106 6.09 8.34 4.35
C ARG A 106 6.37 6.92 3.88
N ASN A 107 5.47 6.33 3.10
CA ASN A 107 5.70 5.01 2.50
C ASN A 107 6.84 5.08 1.49
N LEU A 108 6.87 6.09 0.62
CA LEU A 108 8.01 6.38 -0.26
C LEU A 108 9.36 6.47 0.48
N ALA A 109 9.43 7.21 1.60
CA ALA A 109 10.64 7.30 2.40
C ALA A 109 11.05 5.94 3.02
N PHE A 110 10.07 5.12 3.42
CA PHE A 110 10.32 3.75 3.85
C PHE A 110 10.86 2.87 2.71
N MET A 111 10.29 3.00 1.52
CA MET A 111 10.74 2.30 0.32
C MET A 111 12.17 2.69 -0.07
N ASP A 112 12.51 3.98 0.01
CA ASP A 112 13.87 4.49 -0.20
C ASP A 112 14.86 3.89 0.80
N TRP A 113 14.50 3.90 2.09
CA TRP A 113 15.33 3.33 3.14
C TRP A 113 15.54 1.82 2.98
N LEU A 114 14.52 1.10 2.55
CA LEU A 114 14.58 -0.35 2.35
C LEU A 114 15.34 -0.74 1.08
N ILE A 115 15.26 0.09 0.03
CA ILE A 115 15.77 -0.18 -1.32
C ILE A 115 16.55 1.04 -1.85
N PRO A 116 17.65 1.45 -1.17
CA PRO A 116 18.34 2.69 -1.47
C PRO A 116 18.94 2.69 -2.88
N ASP A 117 18.96 3.87 -3.52
CA ASP A 117 19.61 4.13 -4.83
C ASP A 117 19.09 3.29 -6.02
N ARG A 118 17.93 2.65 -5.88
CA ARG A 118 17.40 1.71 -6.89
C ARG A 118 16.02 2.06 -7.45
N LEU A 119 15.31 3.01 -6.87
CA LEU A 119 13.92 3.29 -7.25
C LEU A 119 13.84 4.39 -8.31
N ASN A 120 13.14 4.08 -9.41
CA ASN A 120 12.63 5.07 -10.36
C ASN A 120 11.15 5.26 -10.04
N VAL A 121 10.83 6.36 -9.35
CA VAL A 121 9.52 6.55 -8.72
C VAL A 121 8.62 7.41 -9.59
N THR A 122 7.38 6.97 -9.74
CA THR A 122 6.25 7.76 -10.19
C THR A 122 5.21 7.82 -9.08
N VAL A 123 4.71 9.01 -8.76
CA VAL A 123 3.67 9.23 -7.76
C VAL A 123 2.44 9.82 -8.43
N ILE A 124 1.26 9.36 -8.00
CA ILE A 124 -0.01 10.02 -8.30
C ILE A 124 -0.67 10.40 -6.97
N ASP A 125 -0.95 11.67 -6.79
CA ASP A 125 -1.73 12.17 -5.66
C ASP A 125 -2.45 13.46 -6.08
N PRO A 126 -3.74 13.64 -5.81
CA PRO A 126 -4.41 14.89 -6.14
C PRO A 126 -3.88 16.08 -5.32
N TRP A 127 -3.42 15.84 -4.08
CA TRP A 127 -3.16 16.86 -3.05
C TRP A 127 -4.24 17.94 -3.03
N PHE A 128 -3.97 19.13 -2.50
CA PHE A 128 -4.92 20.23 -2.58
C PHE A 128 -5.01 20.74 -4.03
N ASP A 129 -6.20 20.74 -4.60
CA ASP A 129 -6.51 21.37 -5.88
C ASP A 129 -7.93 21.94 -5.82
N GLU A 130 -8.12 23.21 -6.16
CA GLU A 130 -9.43 23.87 -6.03
C GLU A 130 -10.54 23.21 -6.85
N ALA A 131 -10.20 22.58 -7.97
CA ALA A 131 -11.16 21.94 -8.87
C ALA A 131 -11.30 20.44 -8.59
N LEU A 132 -10.21 19.78 -8.21
CA LEU A 132 -10.16 18.32 -8.08
C LEU A 132 -10.30 17.87 -6.62
N ASN A 133 -9.60 18.50 -5.67
CA ASN A 133 -9.59 18.10 -4.26
C ASN A 133 -9.42 19.32 -3.32
N PRO A 134 -10.50 20.07 -3.07
CA PRO A 134 -10.45 21.39 -2.45
C PRO A 134 -10.38 21.36 -0.91
N GLU A 135 -10.03 20.23 -0.29
CA GLU A 135 -9.98 20.16 1.17
C GLU A 135 -8.75 20.88 1.73
N GLU A 136 -8.98 21.95 2.49
CA GLU A 136 -7.92 22.82 3.04
C GLU A 136 -6.86 22.06 3.86
N LYS A 137 -7.23 20.92 4.46
CA LYS A 137 -6.30 20.05 5.20
C LYS A 137 -5.11 19.60 4.35
N TYR A 138 -5.25 19.56 3.02
CA TYR A 138 -4.20 19.17 2.10
C TYR A 138 -3.25 20.33 1.69
N HIS A 139 -3.54 21.60 2.03
CA HIS A 139 -2.67 22.72 1.66
C HIS A 139 -1.23 22.57 2.14
N ALA A 140 -1.05 22.03 3.34
CA ALA A 140 0.28 21.84 3.93
C ALA A 140 0.94 20.51 3.53
N VAL A 141 0.18 19.61 2.91
CA VAL A 141 0.61 18.23 2.62
C VAL A 141 1.57 18.19 1.44
N GLU A 142 1.19 18.76 0.29
CA GLU A 142 2.04 18.78 -0.92
C GLU A 142 3.39 19.48 -0.68
N PRO A 143 3.46 20.66 0.00
CA PRO A 143 4.74 21.25 0.34
C PRO A 143 5.62 20.37 1.22
N ARG A 144 5.04 19.63 2.19
CA ARG A 144 5.79 18.67 3.03
C ARG A 144 6.28 17.49 2.22
N PHE A 145 5.42 16.94 1.37
CA PHE A 145 5.77 15.88 0.44
C PHE A 145 7.02 16.26 -0.36
N HIS A 146 7.03 17.43 -1.00
CA HIS A 146 8.19 17.86 -1.79
C HIS A 146 9.46 18.01 -0.94
N ARG A 147 9.36 18.56 0.27
CA ARG A 147 10.51 18.65 1.19
C ARG A 147 11.02 17.27 1.62
N ASN A 148 10.12 16.31 1.82
CA ASN A 148 10.49 14.93 2.14
C ASN A 148 11.14 14.24 0.94
N MET A 149 10.55 14.33 -0.26
CA MET A 149 11.11 13.73 -1.47
C MET A 149 12.46 14.33 -1.87
N ALA A 150 12.75 15.58 -1.49
CA ALA A 150 14.07 16.18 -1.69
C ALA A 150 15.18 15.55 -0.83
N ARG A 151 14.82 14.73 0.18
CA ARG A 151 15.74 14.07 1.11
C ARG A 151 15.95 12.58 0.79
N THR A 152 15.29 12.04 -0.23
CA THR A 152 15.40 10.62 -0.62
C THR A 152 16.52 10.38 -1.63
N SER A 153 16.91 9.11 -1.80
CA SER A 153 17.96 8.64 -2.71
C SER A 153 17.42 8.10 -4.05
N PHE A 154 16.21 8.49 -4.45
CA PHE A 154 15.60 7.99 -5.68
C PHE A 154 16.45 8.33 -6.91
N ARG A 155 16.58 7.35 -7.82
CA ARG A 155 17.27 7.57 -9.10
C ARG A 155 16.54 8.56 -9.99
N SER A 156 15.21 8.54 -9.93
CA SER A 156 14.33 9.50 -10.57
C SER A 156 13.01 9.58 -9.81
N MET A 157 12.38 10.75 -9.83
CA MET A 157 11.06 10.97 -9.25
C MET A 157 10.21 11.79 -10.21
N THR A 158 9.01 11.30 -10.51
CA THR A 158 7.97 12.02 -11.25
C THR A 158 6.71 12.09 -10.39
N ALA A 159 6.30 13.29 -9.99
CA ALA A 159 5.03 13.49 -9.28
C ALA A 159 3.96 13.96 -10.26
N ARG A 160 2.81 13.29 -10.29
CA ARG A 160 1.63 13.64 -11.07
C ARG A 160 0.53 14.09 -10.14
N LYS A 161 0.26 15.40 -10.13
CA LYS A 161 -0.83 15.97 -9.36
C LYS A 161 -2.16 15.68 -10.07
N GLY A 162 -3.00 14.84 -9.47
CA GLY A 162 -4.32 14.52 -10.00
C GLY A 162 -4.88 13.19 -9.49
N PHE A 163 -6.14 12.91 -9.83
CA PHE A 163 -6.74 11.61 -9.52
C PHE A 163 -6.20 10.51 -10.44
N SER A 164 -5.99 9.33 -9.86
CA SER A 164 -5.58 8.11 -10.56
C SER A 164 -6.50 7.74 -11.72
N THR A 165 -7.82 7.95 -11.58
CA THR A 165 -8.81 7.76 -12.65
C THR A 165 -8.48 8.53 -13.94
N TYR A 166 -7.75 9.64 -13.85
CA TYR A 166 -7.33 10.45 -15.01
C TYR A 166 -5.88 10.24 -15.40
N GLU A 167 -4.98 9.99 -14.44
CA GLU A 167 -3.55 9.83 -14.71
C GLU A 167 -3.17 8.43 -15.21
N LEU A 168 -3.76 7.37 -14.66
CA LEU A 168 -3.46 6.00 -15.06
C LEU A 168 -3.76 5.70 -16.54
N PRO A 169 -4.90 6.15 -17.13
CA PRO A 169 -5.15 5.98 -18.56
C PRO A 169 -4.10 6.69 -19.44
N LYS A 170 -3.63 7.87 -19.03
CA LYS A 170 -2.58 8.61 -19.76
C LYS A 170 -1.28 7.82 -19.77
N MET A 171 -0.90 7.25 -18.62
CA MET A 171 0.29 6.43 -18.48
C MET A 171 0.20 5.15 -19.31
N LEU A 172 -0.97 4.49 -19.32
CA LEU A 172 -1.21 3.33 -20.14
C LEU A 172 -1.10 3.66 -21.64
N ALA A 173 -1.67 4.79 -22.07
CA ALA A 173 -1.56 5.27 -23.44
C ALA A 173 -0.11 5.62 -23.84
N ALA A 174 0.70 6.09 -22.89
CA ALA A 174 2.12 6.35 -23.08
C ALA A 174 3.00 5.08 -23.07
N GLY A 175 2.42 3.90 -22.80
CA GLY A 175 3.15 2.64 -22.74
C GLY A 175 4.04 2.49 -21.51
N GLU A 176 3.75 3.24 -20.45
CA GLU A 176 4.49 3.12 -19.19
C GLU A 176 4.28 1.73 -18.56
N GLN A 177 5.30 1.26 -17.85
CA GLN A 177 5.26 -0.02 -17.14
C GLN A 177 6.03 0.03 -15.84
N PHE A 178 5.57 -0.74 -14.87
CA PHE A 178 6.11 -0.77 -13.50
C PHE A 178 6.44 -2.19 -13.06
N ASP A 179 7.43 -2.27 -12.18
CA ASP A 179 7.86 -3.50 -11.51
C ASP A 179 7.17 -3.66 -10.17
N LEU A 180 6.95 -2.55 -9.48
CA LEU A 180 6.24 -2.48 -8.21
C LEU A 180 5.18 -1.40 -8.30
N ILE A 181 3.97 -1.70 -7.84
CA ILE A 181 2.87 -0.74 -7.72
C ILE A 181 2.33 -0.81 -6.30
N TYR A 182 2.11 0.33 -5.65
CA TYR A 182 1.48 0.46 -4.35
C TYR A 182 0.22 1.32 -4.49
N VAL A 183 -0.91 0.78 -4.04
CA VAL A 183 -2.24 1.41 -4.17
C VAL A 183 -2.75 1.75 -2.77
N ASP A 184 -2.78 3.04 -2.46
CA ASP A 184 -3.18 3.62 -1.16
C ASP A 184 -3.88 4.99 -1.35
N GLY A 185 -4.72 5.08 -2.38
CA GLY A 185 -5.45 6.29 -2.74
C GLY A 185 -6.83 6.37 -2.07
N SER A 186 -7.86 6.07 -2.85
CA SER A 186 -9.24 6.11 -2.37
C SER A 186 -9.60 4.84 -1.60
N HIS A 187 -10.54 4.96 -0.65
CA HIS A 187 -11.15 3.80 0.02
C HIS A 187 -12.48 3.39 -0.60
N THR A 188 -12.94 4.02 -1.68
CA THR A 188 -14.20 3.66 -2.34
C THR A 188 -14.02 2.46 -3.28
N ALA A 189 -14.95 1.51 -3.28
CA ALA A 189 -14.82 0.29 -4.08
C ALA A 189 -14.70 0.58 -5.59
N LEU A 190 -15.38 1.62 -6.10
CA LEU A 190 -15.33 2.01 -7.51
C LEU A 190 -13.94 2.54 -7.88
N ALA A 191 -13.40 3.51 -7.13
CA ALA A 191 -12.10 4.10 -7.43
C ALA A 191 -10.99 3.05 -7.32
N VAL A 192 -10.99 2.24 -6.25
CA VAL A 192 -10.00 1.16 -6.09
C VAL A 192 -10.09 0.17 -7.23
N LEU A 193 -11.29 -0.28 -7.64
CA LEU A 193 -11.39 -1.25 -8.73
C LEU A 193 -10.91 -0.68 -10.07
N ILE A 194 -11.15 0.60 -10.35
CA ILE A 194 -10.60 1.30 -11.51
C ILE A 194 -9.07 1.29 -11.46
N ASP A 195 -8.48 1.68 -10.32
CA ASP A 195 -7.04 1.71 -10.12
C ASP A 195 -6.43 0.32 -10.35
N LEU A 196 -7.02 -0.73 -9.77
CA LEU A 196 -6.53 -2.11 -9.93
C LEU A 196 -6.55 -2.57 -11.38
N CYS A 197 -7.59 -2.25 -12.15
CA CYS A 197 -7.67 -2.62 -13.56
C CYS A 197 -6.58 -1.96 -14.41
N PHE A 198 -6.31 -0.66 -14.19
CA PHE A 198 -5.21 0.02 -14.88
C PHE A 198 -3.84 -0.46 -14.40
N CYS A 199 -3.65 -0.62 -13.09
CA CYS A 199 -2.42 -1.13 -12.51
C CYS A 199 -2.09 -2.54 -13.02
N ALA A 200 -3.08 -3.41 -13.19
CA ALA A 200 -2.89 -4.74 -13.79
C ALA A 200 -2.33 -4.69 -15.22
N SER A 201 -2.70 -3.65 -15.97
CA SER A 201 -2.23 -3.42 -17.35
C SER A 201 -0.85 -2.74 -17.39
N LEU A 202 -0.54 -1.92 -16.38
CA LEU A 202 0.73 -1.21 -16.23
C LEU A 202 1.82 -2.07 -15.56
N LEU A 203 1.44 -3.12 -14.82
CA LEU A 203 2.37 -4.00 -14.12
C LEU A 203 2.98 -5.02 -15.09
N SER A 204 4.31 -5.08 -15.13
CA SER A 204 5.03 -6.10 -15.89
C SER A 204 4.83 -7.50 -15.27
N VAL A 205 4.89 -8.57 -16.07
CA VAL A 205 4.93 -9.94 -15.56
C VAL A 205 6.15 -10.12 -14.63
N GLY A 206 5.95 -10.79 -13.50
CA GLY A 206 6.88 -10.87 -12.37
C GLY A 206 6.87 -9.63 -11.46
N GLY A 207 6.10 -8.59 -11.81
CA GLY A 207 5.88 -7.41 -10.99
C GLY A 207 4.92 -7.69 -9.83
N MET A 208 5.02 -6.87 -8.79
CA MET A 208 4.17 -6.96 -7.60
C MET A 208 3.28 -5.71 -7.48
N MET A 209 2.03 -5.92 -7.12
CA MET A 209 1.09 -4.88 -6.72
C MET A 209 0.71 -5.09 -5.26
N VAL A 210 0.86 -4.04 -4.45
CA VAL A 210 0.48 -4.01 -3.03
C VAL A 210 -0.74 -3.10 -2.89
N LEU A 211 -1.78 -3.61 -2.22
CA LEU A 211 -3.01 -2.89 -1.93
C LEU A 211 -3.06 -2.63 -0.44
N ASP A 212 -3.07 -1.36 -0.02
CA ASP A 212 -3.17 -1.00 1.39
C ASP A 212 -4.62 -1.10 1.89
N ASP A 213 -4.81 -1.10 3.21
CA ASP A 213 -6.13 -0.97 3.86
C ASP A 213 -7.18 -2.04 3.52
N TYR A 214 -6.75 -3.26 3.21
CA TYR A 214 -7.64 -4.38 2.86
C TYR A 214 -8.66 -4.76 3.96
N TRP A 215 -8.40 -4.45 5.24
CA TRP A 215 -9.37 -4.68 6.34
C TRP A 215 -10.11 -3.42 6.78
N HIS A 216 -10.03 -2.31 6.05
CA HIS A 216 -10.74 -1.09 6.42
C HIS A 216 -12.26 -1.31 6.28
N ASP A 217 -12.95 -1.44 7.42
CA ASP A 217 -14.36 -1.87 7.49
C ASP A 217 -15.36 -0.79 7.02
N ILE A 218 -14.92 0.48 6.90
CA ILE A 218 -15.77 1.63 6.57
C ILE A 218 -15.07 2.52 5.54
N SER A 219 -15.57 2.61 4.32
CA SER A 219 -15.18 3.66 3.36
C SER A 219 -15.91 4.98 3.64
N GLU A 220 -15.42 6.10 3.08
CA GLU A 220 -16.03 7.44 3.16
C GLU A 220 -17.51 7.47 2.74
N ILE A 221 -17.94 6.50 1.92
CA ILE A 221 -19.31 6.34 1.41
C ILE A 221 -20.04 5.11 1.97
N GLY A 222 -19.45 4.44 2.97
CA GLY A 222 -19.95 3.20 3.56
C GLY A 222 -19.52 1.93 2.82
N GLY A 223 -19.54 0.78 3.52
CA GLY A 223 -19.09 -0.53 3.00
C GLY A 223 -17.58 -0.74 3.06
N PRO A 224 -17.09 -1.98 2.86
CA PRO A 224 -15.69 -2.36 3.09
C PRO A 224 -14.75 -1.96 1.93
N GLY A 225 -15.22 -1.08 1.03
CA GLY A 225 -14.40 -0.31 0.07
C GLY A 225 -13.33 -1.09 -0.68
N VAL A 226 -12.09 -0.96 -0.18
CA VAL A 226 -10.88 -1.63 -0.65
C VAL A 226 -11.06 -3.16 -0.71
N LYS A 227 -11.60 -3.78 0.34
CA LYS A 227 -11.79 -5.23 0.39
C LYS A 227 -12.69 -5.71 -0.72
N GLN A 228 -13.80 -5.01 -0.94
CA GLN A 228 -14.78 -5.35 -1.98
C GLN A 228 -14.12 -5.29 -3.36
N ALA A 229 -13.39 -4.22 -3.66
CA ALA A 229 -12.68 -4.07 -4.92
C ALA A 229 -11.62 -5.17 -5.10
N THR A 230 -10.81 -5.42 -4.08
CA THR A 230 -9.75 -6.44 -4.10
C THR A 230 -10.30 -7.84 -4.33
N ASP A 231 -11.36 -8.21 -3.61
CA ASP A 231 -12.00 -9.52 -3.75
C ASP A 231 -12.59 -9.74 -5.15
N GLN A 232 -13.25 -8.71 -5.71
CA GLN A 232 -13.85 -8.78 -7.04
C GLN A 232 -12.80 -8.78 -8.14
N PHE A 233 -11.76 -7.95 -8.01
CA PHE A 233 -10.62 -7.95 -8.92
C PHE A 233 -9.97 -9.34 -8.98
N HIS A 234 -9.66 -9.92 -7.82
CA HIS A 234 -9.05 -11.24 -7.77
C HIS A 234 -10.01 -12.35 -8.23
N ALA A 235 -11.32 -12.21 -8.02
CA ALA A 235 -12.30 -13.16 -8.56
C ALA A 235 -12.29 -13.18 -10.09
N ALA A 236 -12.15 -12.03 -10.74
CA ALA A 236 -12.10 -11.90 -12.19
C ALA A 236 -10.74 -12.29 -12.79
N PHE A 237 -9.65 -11.80 -12.20
CA PHE A 237 -8.30 -11.84 -12.79
C PHE A 237 -7.31 -12.72 -12.05
N GLY A 238 -7.71 -13.40 -10.97
CA GLY A 238 -6.80 -14.16 -10.10
C GLY A 238 -6.02 -15.29 -10.80
N ARG A 239 -6.38 -15.71 -12.01
CA ARG A 239 -5.57 -16.66 -12.80
C ARG A 239 -4.24 -16.07 -13.30
N TYR A 240 -4.14 -14.73 -13.34
CA TYR A 240 -2.95 -13.99 -13.80
C TYR A 240 -2.13 -13.46 -12.63
N PHE A 241 -2.55 -13.71 -11.40
CA PHE A 241 -1.90 -13.22 -10.19
C PHE A 241 -1.69 -14.34 -9.17
N GLU A 242 -0.48 -14.45 -8.65
CA GLU A 242 -0.20 -15.19 -7.45
C GLU A 242 -0.46 -14.29 -6.23
N ILE A 243 -1.14 -14.83 -5.20
CA ILE A 243 -1.30 -14.13 -3.93
C ILE A 243 0.00 -14.30 -3.13
N THR A 244 0.77 -13.23 -3.02
CA THR A 244 2.08 -13.24 -2.34
C THR A 244 1.93 -13.09 -0.84
N ALA A 245 1.06 -12.19 -0.37
CA ALA A 245 0.83 -11.97 1.05
C ALA A 245 -0.59 -11.43 1.29
N VAL A 246 -1.16 -11.77 2.43
CA VAL A 246 -2.44 -11.23 2.91
C VAL A 246 -2.31 -10.95 4.40
N TYR A 247 -2.42 -9.68 4.77
CA TYR A 247 -2.61 -9.23 6.15
C TYR A 247 -3.48 -7.97 6.10
N ARG A 248 -3.08 -6.85 6.71
CA ARG A 248 -3.65 -5.51 6.48
C ARG A 248 -3.58 -5.06 5.03
N GLN A 249 -2.63 -5.63 4.29
CA GLN A 249 -2.42 -5.39 2.89
C GLN A 249 -2.56 -6.68 2.11
N VAL A 250 -2.88 -6.57 0.83
CA VAL A 250 -2.81 -7.69 -0.11
C VAL A 250 -1.69 -7.42 -1.09
N ALA A 251 -0.75 -8.35 -1.23
CA ALA A 251 0.28 -8.31 -2.24
C ALA A 251 0.00 -9.38 -3.31
N LEU A 252 -0.08 -8.96 -4.57
CA LEU A 252 -0.32 -9.82 -5.72
C LEU A 252 0.87 -9.73 -6.68
N THR A 253 1.44 -10.86 -7.06
CA THR A 253 2.49 -10.93 -8.10
C THR A 253 1.86 -11.32 -9.43
N LYS A 254 2.05 -10.53 -10.47
CA LYS A 254 1.54 -10.87 -11.81
C LYS A 254 2.38 -11.99 -12.42
N ILE A 255 1.74 -13.09 -12.82
CA ILE A 255 2.43 -14.28 -13.34
C ILE A 255 2.23 -14.50 -14.85
N ALA A 256 1.27 -13.81 -15.46
CA ALA A 256 1.01 -13.88 -16.89
C ALA A 256 0.34 -12.60 -17.39
N GLU A 257 0.40 -12.35 -18.70
CA GLU A 257 -0.33 -11.24 -19.31
C GLU A 257 -1.83 -11.51 -19.35
N ILE A 258 -2.61 -10.45 -19.14
CA ILE A 258 -4.07 -10.49 -19.28
C ILE A 258 -4.37 -10.26 -20.78
N PRO A 259 -5.09 -11.18 -21.46
CA PRO A 259 -5.47 -10.99 -22.86
C PRO A 259 -6.27 -9.70 -23.05
N ARG A 260 -5.95 -8.95 -24.12
CA ARG A 260 -6.64 -7.73 -24.55
C ARG A 260 -7.68 -8.04 -25.61
#